data_AF-A0A844IFQ8-F1
#
_entry.id   AF-A0A844IFQ8-F1
#
_cell.length_a   1.000
_cell.length_b   1.000
_cell.length_c   1.000
_cell.angle_alpha   90.00
_cell.angle_beta   90.00
_cell.angle_gamma   90.00
#
_symmetry.space_group_name_H-M   'P 1'
#
loop_
_entity.id
_entity.type
_entity.pdbx_description
1 polymer ?
#
loop_
_entity_poly.entity_id
_entity_poly.type
_entity_poly.pdbx_seq_one_letter_code
_entity_poly.pdbx_strand_id
1 'polypeptide(L)' 'MSRTRKVQLDNLLGNTLQYQSNDGLVRIKIVKWDDFVVMEVADTGIGVVSL' A
#
# COMPACT_ATOMS: atom_id res chain seq x y z
N MET A 1 17.94 2.90 -4.16
CA MET A 1 16.79 1.99 -4.30
C MET A 1 16.70 1.51 -5.74
N SER A 2 16.34 0.25 -6.01
CA SER A 2 16.15 -0.22 -7.39
C SER A 2 14.88 0.39 -8.01
N ARG A 3 14.89 0.65 -9.33
CA ARG A 3 13.76 1.24 -10.07
C ARG A 3 12.44 0.51 -9.82
N THR A 4 12.48 -0.83 -9.79
CA THR A 4 11.31 -1.69 -9.52
C THR A 4 10.67 -1.42 -8.16
N ARG A 5 11.47 -1.23 -7.10
CA ARG A 5 10.94 -0.95 -5.75
C ARG A 5 10.22 0.40 -5.69
N LYS A 6 10.72 1.40 -6.40
CA LYS A 6 10.06 2.71 -6.51
C LYS A 6 8.69 2.58 -7.19
N VAL A 7 8.63 1.86 -8.31
CA VAL A 7 7.38 1.65 -9.07
C VAL A 7 6.33 0.90 -8.23
N GLN A 8 6.73 -0.13 -7.48
CA GLN A 8 5.81 -0.89 -6.63
C GLN A 8 5.23 -0.04 -5.50
N LEU A 9 6.04 0.80 -4.87
CA LEU A 9 5.59 1.70 -3.82
C LEU A 9 4.64 2.78 -4.36
N ASP A 10 5.01 3.41 -5.47
CA ASP A 10 4.19 4.42 -6.13
C ASP A 10 2.81 3.84 -6.51
N ASN A 11 2.76 2.58 -6.98
CA ASN A 11 1.51 1.89 -7.31
C ASN A 11 0.65 1.61 -6.08
N LEU A 12 1.23 1.08 -4.99
CA LEU A 12 0.47 0.79 -3.77
C LEU A 12 -0.12 2.06 -3.18
N LEU A 13 0.69 3.11 -3.03
CA LEU A 13 0.23 4.38 -2.47
C LEU A 13 -0.78 5.06 -3.41
N GLY A 14 -0.52 5.08 -4.71
CA GLY A 14 -1.43 5.64 -5.71
C GLY A 14 -2.81 5.01 -5.65
N ASN A 15 -2.89 3.67 -5.58
CA ASN A 15 -4.16 2.96 -5.46
C ASN A 15 -4.89 3.31 -4.15
N THR A 16 -4.18 3.32 -3.01
CA THR A 16 -4.81 3.64 -1.73
C THR A 16 -5.37 5.05 -1.65
N LEU A 17 -4.83 6.01 -2.40
CA LEU A 17 -5.34 7.38 -2.44
C LEU A 17 -6.47 7.56 -3.45
N GLN A 18 -6.43 6.84 -4.57
CA GLN A 18 -7.41 6.96 -5.64
C GLN A 18 -8.78 6.38 -5.28
N TYR A 19 -8.81 5.32 -4.47
CA TYR A 19 -10.03 4.52 -4.22
C TYR A 19 -10.57 4.65 -2.78
N GLN A 20 -10.31 5.79 -2.13
CA GLN A 20 -10.83 6.09 -0.79
C GLN A 20 -12.27 6.60 -0.80
N SER A 21 -13.01 6.24 0.25
CA SER A 21 -14.23 6.91 0.69
C SER A 21 -13.89 8.23 1.42
N ASN A 22 -14.85 9.15 1.54
CA ASN A 22 -14.67 10.34 2.39
C ASN A 22 -14.28 9.90 3.81
N ASP A 23 -13.27 10.57 4.38
CA ASP A 23 -12.65 10.24 5.68
C ASP A 23 -11.91 8.89 5.74
N GLY A 24 -11.50 8.36 4.60
CA GLY A 24 -10.72 7.15 4.55
C GLY A 24 -9.35 7.30 5.24
N LEU A 25 -8.83 6.18 5.72
CA LEU A 25 -7.54 6.09 6.38
C LEU A 25 -6.59 5.23 5.55
N VAL A 26 -5.35 5.68 5.43
CA VAL A 26 -4.25 4.86 4.90
C VAL A 26 -3.27 4.58 6.04
N ARG A 27 -2.97 3.31 6.26
CA ARG A 27 -2.00 2.84 7.25
C ARG A 27 -0.82 2.21 6.53
N ILE A 28 0.37 2.73 6.80
CA ILE A 28 1.64 2.16 6.35
C ILE A 28 2.36 1.60 7.57
N LYS A 29 2.71 0.31 7.52
CA LYS A 29 3.49 -0.35 8.56
C LYS A 29 4.75 -0.92 7.93
N ILE A 30 5.90 -0.64 8.54
CA ILE A 30 7.19 -1.15 8.10
C ILE A 30 7.75 -2.00 9.24
N VAL A 31 8.03 -3.26 8.96
CA VAL A 31 8.60 -4.20 9.92
C VAL A 31 9.76 -4.97 9.29
N LYS A 32 10.78 -5.25 10.10
CA LYS A 32 11.78 -6.26 9.75
C LYS A 32 11.19 -7.62 10.10
N TRP A 33 11.14 -8.53 9.13
CA TRP A 33 10.73 -9.91 9.33
C TRP A 33 11.80 -10.82 8.72
N ASP A 34 12.54 -11.52 9.60
CA ASP A 34 13.72 -12.32 9.27
C ASP A 34 14.76 -11.51 8.47
N ASP A 35 15.06 -11.95 7.24
CA ASP A 35 16.01 -11.31 6.33
C ASP A 35 15.36 -10.23 5.45
N PHE A 36 14.06 -9.96 5.63
CA PHE A 36 13.30 -9.04 4.80
C PHE A 36 12.88 -7.78 5.55
N VAL A 37 12.78 -6.68 4.81
CA VAL A 37 12.02 -5.49 5.22
C VAL A 37 10.68 -5.57 4.53
N VAL A 38 9.61 -5.69 5.32
CA VAL A 38 8.23 -5.81 4.85
C VAL A 38 7.53 -4.48 5.06
N MET A 39 6.92 -3.97 4.00
CA MET A 39 6.03 -2.81 4.05
C MET A 39 4.61 -3.28 3.76
N GLU A 40 3.72 -3.09 4.73
CA GLU A 40 2.30 -3.33 4.61
C GLU A 40 1.61 -1.99 4.38
N VAL A 41 0.86 -1.87 3.29
CA VAL A 41 0.01 -0.72 2.97
C VAL A 41 -1.43 -1.20 3.02
N ALA A 42 -2.25 -0.57 3.86
CA ALA A 42 -3.67 -0.88 4.02
C ALA A 42 -4.50 0.40 3.99
N ASP A 43 -5.68 0.32 3.39
CA ASP A 43 -6.65 1.41 3.33
C ASP A 43 -8.06 0.97 3.72
N THR A 44 -8.93 1.93 3.99
CA THR A 44 -10.36 1.71 4.28
C THR A 44 -11.25 2.07 3.09
N GLY A 45 -10.71 2.02 1.87
CA GLY A 45 -11.42 2.31 0.64
C GLY A 45 -12.40 1.22 0.23
N ILE A 46 -12.89 1.30 -1.00
CA ILE A 46 -13.95 0.41 -1.52
C ILE A 46 -13.53 -1.07 -1.66
N GLY A 47 -12.25 -1.37 -1.43
CA GLY A 47 -11.66 -2.70 -1.63
C GLY A 47 -11.46 -3.05 -3.11
N VAL A 48 -10.92 -4.24 -3.35
CA VAL A 48 -10.77 -4.81 -4.69
C VAL A 48 -11.82 -5.90 -4.86
N VAL A 49 -12.59 -5.83 -5.94
CA VAL A 49 -13.60 -6.86 -6.24
C VAL A 49 -12.91 -8.19 -6.50
N SER A 50 -13.27 -9.21 -5.74
CA SER A 50 -12.94 -10.60 -6.05
C SER A 50 -13.93 -11.09 -7.10
N LEU A 51 -13.44 -11.36 -8.32
CA LEU A 51 -14.18 -12.11 -9.34
C LEU A 51 -14.07 -13.62 -9.09
#